data_AF-A0A321L819-F1
#
_entry.id   AF-A0A321L819-F1
#
_cell.length_a   1.000
_cell.length_b   1.000
_cell.length_c   1.000
_cell.angle_alpha   90.00
_cell.angle_beta   90.00
_cell.angle_gamma   90.00
#
_symmetry.space_group_name_H-M   'P 1'
#
loop_
_entity.id
_entity.type
_entity.pdbx_description
1 polymer ?
#
loop_
_entity_poly.entity_id
_entity_poly.type
_entity_poly.pdbx_seq_one_letter_code
_entity_poly.pdbx_strand_id
1 'polypeptide(L)'
;MPKRTSSRRAIPNFSSASGLNRVVLFEPVKQLTFNQVVPLNQDETGTVRIRGSRVTLDTLVSAFKKGNTAEQIQGSFPSLSLRRIYGAISYFLDHQEAVESYLNDRQVQADAIRREIESQTQYSEFREKLRRRRAELIDA
;
A
#
# COMPACT_ATOMS: atom_id res chain seq x y z
N MET A 1 43.72 5.20 -21.14
CA MET A 1 43.41 6.64 -21.37
C MET A 1 43.31 6.91 -22.87
N PRO A 2 42.17 7.38 -23.41
CA PRO A 2 42.13 7.94 -24.76
C PRO A 2 42.13 9.48 -24.71
N LYS A 3 42.98 10.10 -25.54
CA LYS A 3 43.10 11.55 -25.68
C LYS A 3 41.92 12.12 -26.49
N ARG A 4 41.23 13.11 -25.93
CA ARG A 4 40.18 13.90 -26.62
C ARG A 4 40.84 14.83 -27.65
N THR A 5 40.56 14.62 -28.94
CA THR A 5 40.88 15.57 -30.00
C THR A 5 39.67 16.50 -30.24
N SER A 6 39.89 17.78 -29.96
CA SER A 6 38.94 18.88 -30.17
C SER A 6 38.79 19.16 -31.67
N SER A 7 37.69 18.70 -32.28
CA SER A 7 37.27 19.13 -33.62
C SER A 7 36.40 20.38 -33.49
N ARG A 8 37.02 21.56 -33.62
CA ARG A 8 36.31 22.83 -33.83
C ARG A 8 35.71 22.78 -35.25
N ARG A 9 34.42 22.47 -35.38
CA ARG A 9 33.68 22.77 -36.62
C ARG A 9 33.32 24.25 -36.64
N ALA A 10 33.72 24.91 -37.71
CA ALA A 10 33.33 26.28 -38.04
C ALA A 10 31.81 26.39 -38.14
N ILE A 11 31.25 27.42 -37.51
CA ILE A 11 29.85 27.82 -37.67
C ILE A 11 29.79 28.67 -38.95
N PRO A 12 28.90 28.39 -39.93
CA PRO A 12 28.76 29.25 -41.08
C PRO A 12 28.12 30.57 -40.68
N ASN A 13 28.72 31.66 -41.17
CA ASN A 13 28.30 33.03 -40.97
C ASN A 13 27.02 33.28 -41.80
N PHE A 14 25.85 33.39 -41.16
CA PHE A 14 24.61 33.74 -41.84
C PHE A 14 24.48 35.26 -41.92
N SER A 15 24.89 35.81 -43.06
CA SER A 15 24.60 37.18 -43.45
C SER A 15 23.15 37.32 -43.89
N SER A 16 22.40 38.14 -43.14
CA SER A 16 21.17 38.86 -43.48
C SER A 16 20.41 38.43 -44.75
N ALA A 17 19.28 37.77 -44.55
CA ALA A 17 18.13 37.88 -45.44
C ALA A 17 16.86 37.96 -44.58
N SER A 18 16.18 39.12 -44.65
CA SER A 18 14.85 39.35 -44.11
C SER A 18 13.89 38.26 -44.60
N GLY A 19 13.47 37.40 -43.67
CA GLY A 19 12.53 36.32 -43.95
C GLY A 19 11.95 35.83 -42.64
N LEU A 20 10.69 36.22 -42.40
CA LEU A 20 9.75 35.69 -41.40
C LEU A 20 10.34 34.66 -40.43
N ASN A 21 10.55 35.08 -39.17
CA ASN A 21 10.72 34.15 -38.06
C ASN A 21 9.58 33.14 -38.10
N ARG A 22 9.83 31.93 -38.61
CA ARG A 22 8.93 30.81 -38.45
C ARG A 22 9.02 30.41 -36.98
N VAL A 23 8.27 31.10 -36.14
CA VAL A 23 7.98 30.67 -34.78
C VAL A 23 7.26 29.33 -34.94
N VAL A 24 7.99 28.24 -34.71
CA VAL A 24 7.35 26.93 -34.55
C VAL A 24 6.53 27.06 -33.28
N LEU A 25 5.22 27.30 -33.42
CA LEU A 25 4.28 27.28 -32.32
C LEU A 25 4.29 25.86 -31.75
N PHE A 26 5.08 25.65 -30.70
CA PHE A 26 5.01 24.46 -29.88
C PHE A 26 3.82 24.64 -28.94
N GLU A 27 2.77 23.86 -29.15
CA GLU A 27 1.74 23.71 -28.14
C GLU A 27 2.40 23.11 -26.88
N PRO A 28 2.36 23.78 -25.73
CA PRO A 28 3.00 23.29 -24.53
C PRO A 28 2.35 21.98 -24.10
N VAL A 29 3.17 20.95 -23.84
CA VAL A 29 2.68 19.66 -23.36
C VAL A 29 1.95 19.86 -22.03
N LYS A 30 0.77 19.25 -21.90
CA LYS A 30 -0.04 19.31 -20.68
C LYS A 30 0.79 18.86 -19.48
N GLN A 31 0.86 19.73 -18.46
CA GLN A 31 1.55 19.41 -17.22
C GLN A 31 0.75 18.37 -16.42
N LEU A 32 1.44 17.35 -15.92
CA LEU A 32 0.87 16.34 -15.03
C LEU A 32 1.00 16.78 -13.57
N THR A 33 0.03 16.39 -12.74
CA THR A 33 0.07 16.59 -11.29
C THR A 33 0.39 15.28 -10.59
N PHE A 34 1.43 15.26 -9.75
CA PHE A 34 1.94 14.04 -9.09
C PHE A 34 1.40 13.82 -7.68
N ASN A 35 0.28 14.45 -7.31
CA ASN A 35 -0.28 14.32 -5.97
C ASN A 35 -1.08 13.01 -5.85
N GLN A 36 -0.66 12.11 -4.97
CA GLN A 36 -1.34 10.85 -4.68
C GLN A 36 -1.81 10.86 -3.22
N VAL A 37 -3.11 10.63 -3.00
CA VAL A 37 -3.67 10.53 -1.65
C VAL A 37 -3.48 9.10 -1.15
N VAL A 38 -2.81 8.95 0.00
CA VAL A 38 -2.67 7.66 0.67
C VAL A 38 -4.06 7.13 1.04
N PRO A 39 -4.46 5.92 0.61
CA PRO A 39 -5.80 5.40 0.80
C PRO A 39 -5.99 4.79 2.20
N LEU A 40 -5.48 5.44 3.25
CA LEU A 40 -5.54 4.97 4.63
C LEU A 40 -6.28 6.00 5.48
N ASN A 41 -7.07 5.50 6.44
CA ASN A 41 -7.65 6.30 7.52
C ASN A 41 -7.38 5.60 8.84
N GLN A 42 -7.06 6.36 9.88
CA GLN A 42 -6.97 5.87 11.24
C GLN A 42 -8.26 6.24 11.99
N ASP A 43 -8.82 5.30 12.75
CA ASP A 43 -9.98 5.59 13.60
C ASP A 43 -9.56 6.09 14.99
N GLU A 44 -10.55 6.44 15.82
CA GLU A 44 -10.34 6.92 17.20
C GLU A 44 -9.66 5.89 18.10
N THR A 45 -9.73 4.60 17.75
CA THR A 45 -9.06 3.51 18.47
C THR A 45 -7.61 3.31 18.03
N GLY A 46 -7.14 4.11 17.06
CA GLY A 46 -5.82 3.98 16.46
C GLY A 46 -5.72 2.91 15.38
N THR A 47 -6.80 2.21 15.03
CA THR A 47 -6.81 1.16 14.00
C THR A 47 -6.76 1.78 12.61
N VAL A 48 -5.77 1.40 11.81
CA VAL A 48 -5.60 1.88 10.43
C VAL A 48 -6.35 0.97 9.45
N ARG A 49 -7.18 1.58 8.60
CA ARG A 49 -7.99 0.89 7.58
C ARG A 49 -7.81 1.49 6.19
N ILE A 50 -8.07 0.66 5.18
CA ILE A 50 -8.13 1.14 3.80
C ILE A 50 -9.39 2.00 3.63
N ARG A 51 -9.23 3.22 3.12
CA ARG A 51 -10.31 4.20 2.96
C ARG A 51 -11.48 3.61 2.16
N GLY A 52 -12.68 3.68 2.75
CA GLY A 52 -13.90 3.16 2.15
C GLY A 52 -14.03 1.63 2.22
N SER A 53 -13.24 0.97 3.06
CA SER A 53 -13.29 -0.48 3.32
C SER A 53 -13.15 -0.78 4.81
N ARG A 54 -13.62 -1.96 5.21
CA ARG A 54 -13.39 -2.51 6.56
C ARG A 54 -12.06 -3.26 6.67
N VAL A 55 -11.38 -3.48 5.55
CA VAL A 55 -10.07 -4.14 5.52
C VAL A 55 -9.04 -3.27 6.23
N THR A 56 -8.35 -3.85 7.21
CA THR A 56 -7.30 -3.17 7.98
C THR A 56 -5.97 -3.18 7.23
N LEU A 57 -5.09 -2.24 7.58
CA LEU A 57 -3.72 -2.24 7.09
C LEU A 57 -3.00 -3.54 7.49
N ASP A 58 -3.26 -4.05 8.69
CA ASP A 58 -2.70 -5.29 9.24
C ASP A 58 -2.98 -6.49 8.33
N THR A 59 -4.23 -6.62 7.87
CA THR A 59 -4.66 -7.71 7.00
C THR A 59 -3.95 -7.65 5.65
N LEU A 60 -3.88 -6.45 5.07
CA LEU A 60 -3.29 -6.22 3.76
C LEU A 60 -1.77 -6.46 3.79
N VAL A 61 -1.07 -5.89 4.78
CA VAL A 61 0.39 -6.07 4.94
C VAL A 61 0.72 -7.53 5.24
N SER A 62 -0.06 -8.21 6.08
CA SER A 62 0.11 -9.65 6.34
C SER A 62 -0.01 -10.48 5.06
N ALA A 63 -1.03 -10.23 4.23
CA ALA A 63 -1.21 -10.93 2.97
C ALA A 63 -0.06 -10.67 1.99
N PHE A 64 0.39 -9.41 1.89
CA PHE A 64 1.52 -9.04 1.04
C PHE A 64 2.83 -9.69 1.51
N LYS A 65 3.13 -9.68 2.81
CA LYS A 65 4.32 -10.36 3.38
C LYS A 65 4.30 -11.88 3.18
N LYS A 66 3.13 -12.49 2.99
CA LYS A 66 2.98 -13.91 2.60
C LYS A 66 3.24 -14.18 1.11
N GLY A 67 3.61 -13.17 0.33
CA GLY A 67 3.91 -13.28 -1.09
C GLY A 67 2.69 -13.14 -2.01
N ASN A 68 1.53 -12.74 -1.49
CA ASN A 68 0.36 -12.49 -2.34
C ASN A 68 0.56 -11.22 -3.15
N THR A 69 0.24 -11.28 -4.44
CA THR A 69 0.20 -10.08 -5.30
C THR A 69 -1.00 -9.20 -4.96
N ALA A 70 -0.98 -7.94 -5.41
CA ALA A 70 -2.09 -7.01 -5.20
C ALA A 70 -3.42 -7.53 -5.78
N GLU A 71 -3.36 -8.24 -6.91
CA GLU A 71 -4.51 -8.85 -7.58
C GLU A 71 -5.04 -10.07 -6.81
N GLN A 72 -4.15 -10.89 -6.24
CA GLN A 72 -4.55 -11.99 -5.37
C GLN A 72 -5.21 -11.49 -4.08
N ILE A 73 -4.67 -10.40 -3.51
CA ILE A 73 -5.29 -9.70 -2.37
C ILE A 73 -6.66 -9.14 -2.77
N GLN A 74 -6.79 -8.55 -3.96
CA GLN A 74 -8.09 -8.09 -4.48
C GLN A 74 -9.08 -9.25 -4.64
N GLY A 75 -8.63 -10.41 -5.12
CA GLY A 75 -9.46 -11.61 -5.22
C GLY A 75 -10.04 -12.04 -3.87
N SER A 76 -9.28 -11.85 -2.78
CA SER A 76 -9.73 -12.09 -1.41
C SER A 76 -10.68 -11.01 -0.88
N PHE A 77 -10.59 -9.78 -1.41
CA PHE A 77 -11.40 -8.63 -1.01
C PHE A 77 -11.98 -7.88 -2.22
N PRO A 78 -13.00 -8.43 -2.93
CA PRO A 78 -13.46 -7.89 -4.21
C PRO A 78 -14.01 -6.46 -4.15
N SER A 79 -14.50 -6.02 -2.98
CA SER A 79 -14.98 -4.66 -2.76
C SER A 79 -13.86 -3.62 -2.66
N LEU A 80 -12.61 -4.07 -2.51
CA LEU A 80 -11.43 -3.20 -2.42
C LEU A 80 -10.83 -3.00 -3.81
N SER A 81 -10.84 -1.74 -4.28
CA SER A 81 -10.27 -1.42 -5.59
C SER A 81 -8.76 -1.67 -5.64
N LEU A 82 -8.26 -2.25 -6.73
CA LEU A 82 -6.85 -2.51 -6.95
C LEU A 82 -5.96 -1.27 -6.77
N ARG A 83 -6.42 -0.09 -7.22
CA ARG A 83 -5.74 1.20 -6.99
C ARG A 83 -5.43 1.47 -5.51
N ARG A 84 -6.38 1.19 -4.62
CA ARG A 84 -6.21 1.39 -3.17
C ARG A 84 -5.26 0.37 -2.56
N ILE A 85 -5.28 -0.86 -3.07
CA ILE A 85 -4.34 -1.91 -2.64
C ILE A 85 -2.91 -1.48 -2.98
N TYR A 86 -2.64 -1.11 -4.23
CA TYR A 86 -1.33 -0.61 -4.61
C TYR A 86 -0.91 0.63 -3.82
N GLY A 87 -1.81 1.60 -3.61
CA GLY A 87 -1.50 2.78 -2.82
C GLY A 87 -1.14 2.44 -1.36
N ALA A 88 -1.83 1.47 -0.75
CA ALA A 88 -1.51 1.00 0.59
C ALA A 88 -0.20 0.21 0.65
N ILE A 89 0.09 -0.64 -0.36
CA ILE A 89 1.36 -1.36 -0.47
C ILE A 89 2.51 -0.37 -0.65
N SER A 90 2.38 0.61 -1.54
CA SER A 90 3.39 1.66 -1.74
C SER A 90 3.68 2.39 -0.43
N TYR A 91 2.63 2.82 0.29
CA TYR A 91 2.80 3.47 1.59
C TYR A 91 3.55 2.58 2.59
N PHE A 92 3.21 1.28 2.66
CA PHE A 92 3.90 0.32 3.51
C PHE A 92 5.38 0.20 3.13
N LEU A 93 5.70 0.08 1.85
CA LEU A 93 7.08 -0.05 1.37
C LEU A 93 7.91 1.22 1.65
N ASP A 94 7.30 2.39 1.58
CA ASP A 94 7.95 3.67 1.88
C ASP A 94 8.13 3.91 3.40
N HIS A 95 7.31 3.25 4.25
CA HIS A 95 7.24 3.50 5.70
C HIS A 95 7.32 2.19 6.52
N GLN A 96 8.16 1.24 6.10
CA GLN A 96 8.18 -0.11 6.67
C GLN A 96 8.37 -0.10 8.19
N GLU A 97 9.36 0.63 8.71
CA GLU A 97 9.64 0.69 10.15
C GLU A 97 8.44 1.19 10.97
N ALA A 98 7.84 2.31 10.54
CA ALA A 98 6.69 2.88 11.24
C ALA A 98 5.48 1.96 11.20
N VAL A 99 5.20 1.33 10.06
CA VAL A 99 4.09 0.38 9.92
C VAL A 99 4.37 -0.89 10.73
N GLU A 100 5.59 -1.42 10.73
CA GLU A 100 5.93 -2.60 11.51
C GLU A 100 5.85 -2.36 13.02
N SER A 101 6.27 -1.19 13.51
CA SER A 101 6.05 -0.77 14.90
C SER A 101 4.56 -0.76 15.24
N TYR A 102 3.73 -0.12 14.40
CA TYR A 102 2.28 -0.11 14.57
C TYR A 102 1.70 -1.53 14.63
N LEU A 103 2.09 -2.42 13.71
CA LEU A 103 1.60 -3.80 13.67
C LEU A 103 2.02 -4.59 14.91
N ASN A 104 3.22 -4.36 15.43
CA ASN A 104 3.70 -4.98 16.66
C ASN A 104 2.86 -4.54 17.87
N ASP A 105 2.62 -3.24 18.01
CA ASP A 105 1.80 -2.70 19.11
C ASP A 105 0.38 -3.27 19.08
N ARG A 106 -0.21 -3.38 17.88
CA ARG A 106 -1.51 -4.00 17.66
C ARG A 106 -1.54 -5.48 18.06
N GLN A 107 -0.49 -6.22 17.74
CA GLN A 107 -0.35 -7.63 18.11
C GLN A 107 -0.26 -7.79 19.63
N VAL A 108 0.56 -6.98 20.31
CA VAL A 108 0.69 -7.00 21.77
C VAL A 108 -0.65 -6.71 22.45
N GLN A 109 -1.38 -5.70 21.98
CA GLN A 109 -2.71 -5.39 22.50
C GLN A 109 -3.71 -6.54 22.29
N ALA A 110 -3.71 -7.13 21.10
CA ALA A 110 -4.59 -8.26 20.78
C ALA A 110 -4.29 -9.47 21.68
N ASP A 111 -3.00 -9.76 21.92
CA ASP A 111 -2.58 -10.85 22.79
C ASP A 111 -2.91 -10.59 24.26
N ALA A 112 -2.78 -9.35 24.73
CA ALA A 112 -3.19 -8.97 26.09
C ALA A 112 -4.70 -9.16 26.29
N ILE A 113 -5.53 -8.64 25.37
CA ILE A 113 -6.99 -8.82 25.39
C ILE A 113 -7.34 -10.30 25.34
N ARG A 114 -6.66 -11.08 24.49
CA ARG A 114 -6.89 -12.51 24.37
C ARG A 114 -6.59 -13.25 25.66
N ARG A 115 -5.46 -12.96 26.31
CA ARG A 115 -5.09 -13.58 27.60
C ARG A 115 -6.10 -13.25 28.69
N GLU A 116 -6.56 -12.00 28.74
CA GLU A 116 -7.60 -11.58 29.69
C GLU A 116 -8.87 -12.41 29.50
N ILE A 117 -9.38 -12.48 28.26
CA ILE A 117 -10.59 -13.26 27.93
C ILE A 117 -10.38 -14.74 28.23
N GLU A 118 -9.24 -15.32 27.87
CA GLU A 118 -8.94 -16.74 28.10
C GLU A 118 -8.74 -17.08 29.59
N SER A 119 -8.39 -16.11 30.43
CA SER A 119 -8.26 -16.29 31.88
C SER A 119 -9.61 -16.35 32.61
N GLN A 120 -10.68 -15.90 31.98
CA GLN A 120 -12.02 -15.89 32.56
C GLN A 120 -12.64 -17.29 32.50
N THR A 121 -13.06 -17.81 33.66
CA THR A 121 -13.68 -19.15 33.81
C THR A 121 -14.90 -19.35 32.90
N GLN A 122 -15.68 -18.29 32.66
CA GLN A 122 -16.84 -18.31 31.77
C GLN A 122 -16.45 -18.60 30.31
N TYR A 123 -15.25 -18.20 29.88
CA TYR A 123 -14.75 -18.46 28.52
C TYR A 123 -14.31 -19.92 28.35
N SER A 124 -13.70 -20.53 29.37
CA SER A 124 -13.34 -21.96 29.35
C SER A 124 -14.57 -22.87 29.27
N GLU A 125 -15.60 -22.57 30.07
CA GLU A 125 -16.87 -23.32 30.07
C GLU A 125 -17.60 -23.20 28.72
N PHE A 126 -17.63 -21.98 28.16
CA PHE A 126 -18.19 -21.75 26.83
C PHE A 126 -17.42 -22.49 25.72
N ARG A 127 -16.08 -22.50 25.77
CA ARG A 127 -15.24 -23.23 24.82
C ARG A 127 -15.43 -24.74 24.91
N GLU A 128 -15.57 -25.31 26.10
CA GLU A 128 -15.87 -26.73 26.27
C GLU A 128 -17.24 -27.09 25.70
N LYS A 129 -18.26 -26.25 25.95
CA LYS A 129 -19.60 -26.45 25.38
C LYS A 129 -19.60 -26.44 23.85
N LEU A 130 -18.83 -25.53 23.23
CA LEU A 130 -18.66 -25.50 21.78
C LEU A 130 -17.89 -26.72 21.25
N ARG A 131 -16.83 -27.16 21.95
CA ARG A 131 -16.07 -28.37 21.59
C ARG A 131 -16.95 -29.62 21.62
N ARG A 132 -17.76 -29.77 22.67
CA ARG A 132 -18.67 -30.92 22.84
C ARG A 132 -19.70 -30.99 21.72
N ARG A 133 -20.36 -29.88 21.40
CA ARG A 133 -21.32 -29.80 20.27
C ARG A 133 -20.69 -30.11 18.93
N ARG A 134 -19.42 -29.72 18.73
CA ARG A 134 -18.71 -29.98 17.48
C ARG A 134 -18.32 -31.46 17.35
N ALA A 135 -17.97 -32.13 18.44
CA ALA A 135 -17.72 -33.57 18.45
C ALA A 135 -19.01 -34.37 18.18
N GLU A 136 -20.11 -33.98 18.82
CA GLU A 136 -21.44 -34.59 18.59
C GLU A 136 -21.93 -34.47 17.14
N LEU A 137 -21.52 -33.45 16.39
CA LEU A 137 -21.84 -33.28 14.97
C LEU A 137 -20.89 -34.01 14.01
N ILE A 138 -19.72 -34.44 14.50
CA ILE A 138 -18.74 -35.18 13.71
C ILE A 138 -18.91 -36.70 13.89
N ASP A 139 -19.40 -37.12 15.07
CA ASP A 139 -19.64 -38.53 15.42
C ASP A 139 -21.09 -39.00 15.10
N ALA A 140 -21.93 -38.15 14.50
CA ALA A 140 -23.31 -38.44 14.08
C ALA A 140 -23.45 -38.48 12.55
#